data_AF-A0A8T5NV43-F1
#
_entry.id   AF-A0A8T5NV43-F1
#
_cell.length_a   1.000
_cell.length_b   1.000
_cell.length_c   1.000
_cell.angle_alpha   90.00
_cell.angle_beta   90.00
_cell.angle_gamma   90.00
#
_symmetry.space_group_name_H-M   'P 1'
#
loop_
_entity.id
_entity.type
_entity.pdbx_description
1 polymer ?
#
loop_
_entity_poly.entity_id
_entity_poly.type
_entity_poly.pdbx_seq_one_letter_code
_entity_poly.pdbx_strand_id
1 'polypeptide(L)'
;MQTLFPYDKVRPVQKGFMRQVEAAIINKTHLLAHCPTGIGKTAAALTPALAYAIENKKTVFFLTSRHTQHVIAIETLKKIKEKHNVNFSVVDLVGKKWMCCQKGVAILTASEFGEFCKELRDKGSCDYYKRLKRKNHPTFETQTAIGQLKKEPKHVEDAKQICCKLKVCPYEVACLLAKEAQVVIADYYHFLQPGIRDTLLKKLDLELNNCIIIMDEGHNLPARARKLLTTSMSTYMLEQSIKEAKAVEYFETADQLTELKNQIDSLASSLSLDKQERLITKKELMQLIENIVEIEELSGSLRFIAEEIIETKKRSFANGVANFLESWKGPDKSFVRIFSRIFSKSKPYLNFSYKCLDPSLAMNDLVTNVHSIIVMSGTLTPTEMYRDLLGFNESTQLAEYDNPFPQENKLNLIVPKTSTKFTARSKKMYEQIAQECAIIVNNVPGNCVIFFP
;
A
#
# COMPACT_ATOMS: atom_id res chain seq x y z
N MET A 1 -16.21 -6.65 -28.13
CA MET A 1 -15.76 -7.47 -26.98
C MET A 1 -16.83 -8.44 -26.55
N GLN A 2 -16.44 -9.68 -26.27
CA GLN A 2 -17.32 -10.67 -25.63
C GLN A 2 -17.75 -10.17 -24.23
N THR A 3 -19.04 -10.24 -23.90
CA THR A 3 -19.54 -9.80 -22.58
C THR A 3 -19.31 -10.89 -21.53
N LEU A 4 -18.15 -10.88 -20.87
CA LEU A 4 -17.74 -11.86 -19.85
C LEU A 4 -18.39 -11.63 -18.46
N PHE A 5 -19.69 -11.38 -18.40
CA PHE A 5 -20.34 -11.02 -17.13
C PHE A 5 -20.66 -12.27 -16.28
N PRO A 6 -20.35 -12.29 -14.96
CA PRO A 6 -20.47 -13.48 -14.12
C PRO A 6 -21.89 -13.90 -13.73
N TYR A 7 -22.88 -13.02 -13.85
CA TYR A 7 -24.27 -13.29 -13.44
C TYR A 7 -25.23 -13.30 -14.64
N ASP A 8 -26.47 -13.73 -14.45
CA ASP A 8 -27.44 -13.89 -15.56
C ASP A 8 -27.99 -12.58 -16.10
N LYS A 9 -28.11 -11.58 -15.24
CA LYS A 9 -28.64 -10.27 -15.62
C LYS A 9 -27.65 -9.17 -15.22
N VAL A 10 -27.32 -8.32 -16.18
CA VAL A 10 -26.59 -7.07 -15.95
C VAL A 10 -27.59 -6.00 -15.55
N ARG A 11 -27.41 -5.37 -14.39
CA ARG A 11 -28.27 -4.26 -13.96
C ARG A 11 -28.00 -3.02 -14.82
N PRO A 12 -29.00 -2.13 -15.05
CA PRO A 12 -28.80 -0.93 -15.87
C PRO A 12 -27.61 -0.06 -15.44
N VAL A 13 -27.44 0.14 -14.12
CA VAL A 13 -26.30 0.91 -13.56
C VAL A 13 -24.95 0.24 -13.85
N GLN A 14 -24.89 -1.10 -13.80
CA GLN A 14 -23.68 -1.86 -14.14
C GLN A 14 -23.37 -1.75 -15.63
N LYS A 15 -24.39 -1.76 -16.49
CA LYS A 15 -24.20 -1.59 -17.94
C LYS A 15 -23.63 -0.22 -18.28
N GLY A 16 -24.09 0.84 -17.59
CA GLY A 16 -23.50 2.18 -17.70
C GLY A 16 -22.03 2.20 -17.29
N PHE A 17 -21.72 1.63 -16.12
CA PHE A 17 -20.34 1.56 -15.62
C PHE A 17 -19.41 0.72 -16.49
N MET A 18 -19.86 -0.44 -16.96
CA MET A 18 -19.10 -1.29 -17.87
C MET A 18 -18.73 -0.54 -19.17
N ARG A 19 -19.66 0.25 -19.72
CA ARG A 19 -19.41 1.04 -20.95
C ARG A 19 -18.35 2.11 -20.73
N GLN A 20 -18.35 2.78 -19.59
CA GLN A 20 -17.32 3.79 -19.28
C GLN A 20 -15.96 3.13 -19.05
N VAL A 21 -15.92 1.99 -18.36
CA VAL A 21 -14.67 1.24 -18.19
C VAL A 21 -14.13 0.79 -19.55
N GLU A 22 -14.99 0.23 -20.41
CA GLU A 22 -14.63 -0.17 -21.77
C GLU A 22 -14.13 1.03 -22.60
N ALA A 23 -14.85 2.16 -22.58
CA ALA A 23 -14.44 3.37 -23.27
C ALA A 23 -13.09 3.90 -22.80
N ALA A 24 -12.84 3.92 -21.48
CA ALA A 24 -11.56 4.35 -20.93
C ALA A 24 -10.41 3.46 -21.38
N ILE A 25 -10.61 2.14 -21.37
CA ILE A 25 -9.59 1.18 -21.81
C ILE A 25 -9.34 1.30 -23.32
N ILE A 26 -10.39 1.33 -24.16
CA ILE A 26 -10.24 1.42 -25.62
C ILE A 26 -9.55 2.72 -26.03
N ASN A 27 -9.93 3.85 -25.42
CA ASN A 27 -9.38 5.16 -25.74
C ASN A 27 -8.02 5.42 -25.06
N LYS A 28 -7.51 4.47 -24.26
CA LYS A 28 -6.27 4.61 -23.48
C LYS A 28 -6.30 5.84 -22.56
N THR A 29 -7.47 6.14 -22.01
CA THR A 29 -7.66 7.18 -21.00
C THR A 29 -7.84 6.52 -19.62
N HIS A 30 -8.18 7.31 -18.62
CA HIS A 30 -8.44 6.82 -17.26
C HIS A 30 -9.90 7.07 -16.86
N LEU A 31 -10.34 6.46 -15.76
CA LEU A 31 -11.66 6.63 -15.19
C LEU A 31 -11.59 6.77 -13.67
N LEU A 32 -12.18 7.82 -13.12
CA LEU A 32 -12.50 7.93 -11.69
C LEU A 32 -14.01 7.78 -11.51
N ALA A 33 -14.42 6.75 -10.77
CA ALA A 33 -15.82 6.42 -10.59
C ALA A 33 -16.22 6.37 -9.10
N HIS A 34 -17.16 7.25 -8.73
CA HIS A 34 -17.92 7.13 -7.49
C HIS A 34 -18.98 6.03 -7.64
N CYS A 35 -18.76 4.91 -6.98
CA CYS A 35 -19.54 3.68 -7.11
C CYS A 35 -20.06 3.22 -5.75
N PRO A 36 -21.31 3.56 -5.37
CA PRO A 36 -21.89 3.17 -4.09
C PRO A 36 -21.80 1.66 -3.82
N THR A 37 -21.80 1.29 -2.54
CA THR A 37 -21.77 -0.13 -2.15
C THR A 37 -23.00 -0.86 -2.71
N GLY A 38 -22.80 -2.11 -3.12
CA GLY A 38 -23.90 -2.96 -3.62
C GLY A 38 -24.24 -2.81 -5.12
N ILE A 39 -23.61 -1.89 -5.87
CA ILE A 39 -23.81 -1.83 -7.33
C ILE A 39 -23.10 -2.98 -8.09
N GLY A 40 -22.22 -3.73 -7.43
CA GLY A 40 -21.40 -4.77 -8.07
C GLY A 40 -20.22 -4.23 -8.88
N LYS A 41 -19.56 -3.19 -8.37
CA LYS A 41 -18.44 -2.47 -9.01
C LYS A 41 -17.32 -3.40 -9.48
N THR A 42 -16.96 -4.41 -8.68
CA THR A 42 -15.89 -5.37 -9.01
C THR A 42 -16.18 -6.15 -10.29
N ALA A 43 -17.39 -6.73 -10.41
CA ALA A 43 -17.78 -7.47 -11.62
C ALA A 43 -17.89 -6.54 -12.84
N ALA A 44 -18.46 -5.35 -12.66
CA ALA A 44 -18.64 -4.38 -13.74
C ALA A 44 -17.31 -3.79 -14.25
N ALA A 45 -16.28 -3.67 -13.41
CA ALA A 45 -14.95 -3.23 -13.83
C ALA A 45 -14.11 -4.37 -14.43
N LEU A 46 -14.09 -5.54 -13.79
CA LEU A 46 -13.29 -6.69 -14.26
C LEU A 46 -13.76 -7.25 -15.60
N THR A 47 -15.07 -7.26 -15.86
CA THR A 47 -15.65 -7.86 -17.07
C THR A 47 -15.08 -7.24 -18.36
N PRO A 48 -15.24 -5.92 -18.62
CA PRO A 48 -14.67 -5.30 -19.80
C PRO A 48 -13.14 -5.32 -19.77
N ALA A 49 -12.49 -5.10 -18.63
CA ALA A 49 -11.04 -5.12 -18.57
C ALA A 49 -10.43 -6.48 -18.96
N LEU A 50 -11.03 -7.57 -18.47
CA LEU A 50 -10.61 -8.93 -18.80
C LEU A 50 -10.83 -9.26 -20.28
N ALA A 51 -12.00 -8.93 -20.83
CA ALA A 51 -12.29 -9.18 -22.24
C ALA A 51 -11.28 -8.45 -23.15
N TYR A 52 -10.97 -7.18 -22.84
CA TYR A 52 -9.98 -6.42 -23.60
C TYR A 52 -8.58 -7.01 -23.44
N ALA A 53 -8.21 -7.42 -22.22
CA ALA A 53 -6.91 -7.98 -21.92
C ALA A 53 -6.64 -9.31 -22.64
N ILE A 54 -7.65 -10.16 -22.77
CA ILE A 54 -7.58 -11.40 -23.56
C ILE A 54 -7.37 -11.08 -25.05
N GLU A 55 -8.18 -10.18 -25.61
CA GLU A 55 -8.13 -9.82 -27.04
C GLU A 55 -6.82 -9.11 -27.44
N ASN A 56 -6.27 -8.27 -26.54
CA ASN A 56 -5.16 -7.37 -26.85
C ASN A 56 -3.83 -7.74 -26.15
N LYS A 57 -3.73 -8.94 -25.57
CA LYS A 57 -2.55 -9.43 -24.83
C LYS A 57 -2.06 -8.42 -23.77
N LYS A 58 -3.00 -7.90 -22.98
CA LYS A 58 -2.72 -7.04 -21.82
C LYS A 58 -2.87 -7.83 -20.52
N THR A 59 -2.40 -7.25 -19.42
CA THR A 59 -2.59 -7.80 -18.08
C THR A 59 -3.37 -6.83 -17.22
N VAL A 60 -4.47 -7.29 -16.64
CA VAL A 60 -5.27 -6.52 -15.67
C VAL A 60 -4.65 -6.66 -14.29
N PHE A 61 -4.29 -5.56 -13.66
CA PHE A 61 -3.89 -5.49 -12.27
C PHE A 61 -5.05 -5.00 -11.42
N PHE A 62 -5.66 -5.89 -10.64
CA PHE A 62 -6.69 -5.53 -9.68
C PHE A 62 -6.03 -5.22 -8.34
N LEU A 63 -5.94 -3.93 -8.01
CA LEU A 63 -5.24 -3.43 -6.83
C LEU A 63 -6.22 -3.08 -5.72
N THR A 64 -6.01 -3.67 -4.54
CA THR A 64 -6.81 -3.38 -3.35
C THR A 64 -5.97 -3.48 -2.09
N SER A 65 -6.38 -2.79 -1.03
CA SER A 65 -5.62 -2.76 0.22
C SER A 65 -6.09 -3.75 1.30
N ARG A 66 -7.10 -4.56 0.98
CA ARG A 66 -7.74 -5.47 1.93
C ARG A 66 -7.77 -6.87 1.34
N HIS A 67 -7.20 -7.85 2.03
CA HIS A 67 -7.26 -9.26 1.64
C HIS A 67 -8.69 -9.77 1.42
N THR A 68 -9.68 -9.26 2.18
CA THR A 68 -11.09 -9.61 1.95
C THR A 68 -11.61 -9.21 0.57
N GLN A 69 -11.05 -8.18 -0.06
CA GLN A 69 -11.42 -7.77 -1.42
C GLN A 69 -10.75 -8.63 -2.49
N HIS A 70 -9.62 -9.28 -2.18
CA HIS A 70 -9.01 -10.28 -3.08
C HIS A 70 -9.97 -11.45 -3.28
N VAL A 71 -10.61 -11.93 -2.21
CA VAL A 71 -11.62 -13.00 -2.25
C VAL A 71 -12.76 -12.64 -3.21
N ILE A 72 -13.30 -11.43 -3.12
CA ILE A 72 -14.40 -10.98 -4.00
C ILE A 72 -13.96 -10.98 -5.48
N ALA A 73 -12.75 -10.50 -5.78
CA ALA A 73 -12.21 -10.52 -7.14
C ALA A 73 -11.99 -11.96 -7.65
N ILE A 74 -11.43 -12.84 -6.81
CA ILE A 74 -11.24 -14.27 -7.13
C ILE A 74 -12.57 -14.95 -7.42
N GLU A 75 -13.56 -14.81 -6.55
CA GLU A 75 -14.89 -15.40 -6.73
C GLU A 75 -15.57 -14.89 -8.01
N THR A 76 -15.43 -13.60 -8.29
CA THR A 76 -15.93 -12.98 -9.52
C THR A 76 -15.30 -13.65 -10.75
N LEU A 77 -13.97 -13.79 -10.77
CA LEU A 77 -13.24 -14.39 -11.89
C LEU A 77 -13.52 -15.89 -12.03
N LYS A 78 -13.72 -16.62 -10.93
CA LYS A 78 -14.17 -18.02 -10.96
C LYS A 78 -15.50 -18.15 -11.69
N LYS A 79 -16.49 -17.35 -11.31
CA LYS A 79 -17.82 -17.34 -11.94
C LYS A 79 -17.75 -16.99 -13.42
N ILE A 80 -16.90 -16.04 -13.82
CA ILE A 80 -16.68 -15.73 -15.24
C ILE A 80 -16.13 -16.94 -15.99
N LYS A 81 -15.10 -17.60 -15.43
CA LYS A 81 -14.45 -18.78 -16.04
C LYS A 81 -15.44 -19.94 -16.20
N GLU A 82 -16.21 -20.24 -15.16
CA GLU A 82 -17.23 -21.30 -15.15
C GLU A 82 -18.36 -21.03 -16.14
N LYS A 83 -18.89 -19.79 -16.16
CA LYS A 83 -20.05 -19.44 -16.97
C LYS A 83 -19.75 -19.37 -18.47
N HIS A 84 -18.59 -18.81 -18.84
CA HIS A 84 -18.27 -18.54 -20.25
C HIS A 84 -17.33 -19.56 -20.86
N ASN A 85 -16.82 -20.52 -20.07
CA ASN A 85 -15.84 -21.51 -20.49
C ASN A 85 -14.61 -20.88 -21.20
N VAL A 86 -14.18 -19.71 -20.73
CA VAL A 86 -13.04 -18.98 -21.30
C VAL A 86 -11.79 -19.32 -20.51
N ASN A 87 -10.74 -19.73 -21.21
CA ASN A 87 -9.49 -20.06 -20.57
C ASN A 87 -8.64 -18.79 -20.36
N PHE A 88 -8.53 -18.36 -19.10
CA PHE A 88 -7.59 -17.34 -18.66
C PHE A 88 -6.96 -17.73 -17.32
N SER A 89 -5.79 -17.14 -17.05
CA SER A 89 -5.02 -17.34 -15.83
C SER A 89 -5.13 -16.13 -14.90
N VAL A 90 -5.29 -16.41 -13.62
CA VAL A 90 -5.42 -15.42 -12.54
C VAL A 90 -4.38 -15.74 -11.48
N VAL A 91 -3.67 -14.71 -11.03
CA VAL A 91 -2.71 -14.82 -9.93
C VAL A 91 -3.09 -13.86 -8.81
N ASP A 92 -3.21 -14.37 -7.60
CA ASP A 92 -3.29 -13.56 -6.39
C ASP A 92 -1.90 -13.43 -5.77
N LEU A 93 -1.37 -12.20 -5.76
CA LEU A 93 -0.01 -11.89 -5.37
C LEU A 93 0.03 -10.90 -4.20
N VAL A 94 0.61 -11.34 -3.09
CA VAL A 94 0.90 -10.48 -1.94
C VAL A 94 2.41 -10.44 -1.68
N GLY A 95 2.84 -9.59 -0.75
CA GLY A 95 4.26 -9.46 -0.42
C GLY A 95 4.92 -10.80 -0.06
N LYS A 96 6.18 -10.99 -0.50
CA LYS A 96 6.98 -12.22 -0.30
C LYS A 96 6.90 -12.79 1.12
N LYS A 97 6.92 -11.92 2.14
CA LYS A 97 6.84 -12.29 3.56
C LYS A 97 5.59 -13.14 3.82
N TRP A 98 4.44 -12.67 3.36
CA TRP A 98 3.15 -13.29 3.63
C TRP A 98 2.96 -14.61 2.87
N MET A 99 3.60 -14.74 1.70
CA MET A 99 3.60 -15.98 0.91
C MET A 99 4.65 -16.99 1.36
N CYS A 100 5.63 -16.63 2.18
CA CYS A 100 6.73 -17.53 2.50
C CYS A 100 6.29 -18.72 3.39
N CYS A 101 6.82 -19.91 3.08
CA CYS A 101 6.61 -21.15 3.83
C CYS A 101 7.70 -21.43 4.88
N GLN A 102 8.71 -20.56 5.00
CA GLN A 102 9.76 -20.74 6.00
C GLN A 102 9.21 -20.53 7.41
N LYS A 103 9.69 -21.33 8.37
CA LYS A 103 9.31 -21.20 9.78
C LYS A 103 9.84 -19.89 10.36
N GLY A 104 9.14 -19.32 11.33
CA GLY A 104 9.55 -18.08 12.00
C GLY A 104 9.35 -16.79 11.18
N VAL A 105 8.82 -16.85 9.95
CA VAL A 105 8.59 -15.64 9.15
C VAL A 105 7.56 -14.68 9.76
N ALA A 106 6.60 -15.21 10.53
CA ALA A 106 5.52 -14.41 11.12
C ALA A 106 6.04 -13.31 12.07
N ILE A 107 7.13 -13.59 12.80
CA ILE A 107 7.71 -12.66 13.79
C ILE A 107 8.64 -11.61 13.17
N LEU A 108 9.09 -11.80 11.92
CA LEU A 108 10.02 -10.88 11.25
C LEU A 108 9.28 -9.63 10.77
N THR A 109 9.91 -8.46 10.80
CA THR A 109 9.42 -7.29 10.07
C THR A 109 9.56 -7.49 8.55
N ALA A 110 8.95 -6.61 7.74
CA ALA A 110 9.07 -6.70 6.28
C ALA A 110 10.52 -6.54 5.79
N SER A 111 11.31 -5.69 6.46
CA SER A 111 12.73 -5.49 6.18
C SER A 111 13.53 -6.75 6.53
N GLU A 112 13.40 -7.24 7.78
CA GLU A 112 14.07 -8.45 8.26
C GLU A 112 13.77 -9.66 7.37
N PHE A 113 12.52 -9.79 6.92
CA PHE A 113 12.14 -10.86 6.01
C PHE A 113 12.87 -10.76 4.66
N GLY A 114 13.00 -9.56 4.09
CA GLY A 114 13.64 -9.34 2.80
C GLY A 114 15.09 -9.85 2.80
N GLU A 115 15.81 -9.54 3.87
CA GLU A 115 17.20 -9.94 4.08
C GLU A 115 17.32 -11.44 4.38
N PHE A 116 16.50 -11.97 5.30
CA PHE A 116 16.40 -13.41 5.55
C PHE A 116 16.15 -14.21 4.26
N CYS A 117 15.24 -13.73 3.42
CA CYS A 117 14.93 -14.37 2.14
C CYS A 117 16.10 -14.26 1.14
N LYS A 118 16.83 -13.16 1.11
CA LYS A 118 18.02 -12.98 0.27
C LYS A 118 19.12 -13.94 0.70
N GLU A 119 19.50 -13.93 1.98
CA GLU A 119 20.56 -14.78 2.51
C GLU A 119 20.30 -16.28 2.27
N LEU A 120 19.08 -16.77 2.54
CA LEU A 120 18.76 -18.17 2.28
C LEU A 120 18.83 -18.54 0.79
N ARG A 121 18.60 -17.59 -0.12
CA ARG A 121 18.74 -17.83 -1.56
C ARG A 121 20.19 -17.80 -1.99
N ASP A 122 20.97 -16.83 -1.52
CA ASP A 122 22.37 -16.62 -1.88
C ASP A 122 23.26 -17.76 -1.34
N LYS A 123 23.05 -18.19 -0.09
CA LYS A 123 23.72 -19.38 0.48
C LYS A 123 23.22 -20.69 -0.11
N GLY A 124 22.17 -20.65 -0.93
CA GLY A 124 21.46 -21.84 -1.36
C GLY A 124 21.09 -22.69 -0.15
N SER A 125 20.26 -22.20 0.75
CA SER A 125 19.73 -22.97 1.89
C SER A 125 18.19 -22.90 1.95
N CYS A 126 17.54 -22.10 1.10
CA CYS A 126 16.10 -22.11 0.95
C CYS A 126 15.60 -23.33 0.16
N ASP A 127 15.12 -24.36 0.86
CA ASP A 127 14.57 -25.58 0.24
C ASP A 127 13.48 -25.30 -0.79
N TYR A 128 12.63 -24.30 -0.53
CA TYR A 128 11.55 -23.91 -1.42
C TYR A 128 12.05 -23.24 -2.72
N TYR A 129 13.09 -22.40 -2.63
CA TYR A 129 13.60 -21.66 -3.78
C TYR A 129 14.49 -22.54 -4.66
N LYS A 130 15.34 -23.38 -4.05
CA LYS A 130 16.19 -24.34 -4.77
C LYS A 130 15.39 -25.24 -5.71
N ARG A 131 14.20 -25.65 -5.26
CA ARG A 131 13.31 -26.54 -6.00
C ARG A 131 12.52 -25.84 -7.09
N LEU A 132 12.72 -24.54 -7.33
CA LEU A 132 11.98 -23.81 -8.36
C LEU A 132 12.43 -24.20 -9.77
N LYS A 133 13.74 -24.25 -10.02
CA LYS A 133 14.31 -24.53 -11.34
C LYS A 133 15.53 -25.44 -11.26
N ARG A 134 15.70 -26.31 -12.25
CA ARG A 134 16.91 -27.11 -12.48
C ARG A 134 17.41 -26.85 -13.91
N LYS A 135 18.67 -26.47 -14.09
CA LYS A 135 19.24 -26.08 -15.41
C LYS A 135 18.34 -25.06 -16.15
N ASN A 136 17.86 -24.04 -15.45
CA ASN A 136 16.92 -23.01 -15.93
C ASN A 136 15.49 -23.44 -16.29
N HIS A 137 15.14 -24.72 -16.19
CA HIS A 137 13.77 -25.20 -16.43
C HIS A 137 13.00 -25.39 -15.12
N PRO A 138 11.69 -25.08 -15.06
CA PRO A 138 10.84 -25.39 -13.91
C PRO A 138 10.90 -26.88 -13.56
N THR A 139 11.06 -27.20 -12.28
CA THR A 139 11.04 -28.58 -11.77
C THR A 139 9.65 -29.23 -11.94
N PHE A 140 9.57 -30.55 -11.80
CA PHE A 140 8.28 -31.27 -11.83
C PHE A 140 7.31 -30.75 -10.78
N GLU A 141 7.78 -30.47 -9.57
CA GLU A 141 6.98 -29.89 -8.49
C GLU A 141 6.48 -28.49 -8.85
N THR A 142 7.33 -27.67 -9.49
CA THR A 142 6.95 -26.33 -9.96
C THR A 142 5.90 -26.40 -11.06
N GLN A 143 6.08 -27.30 -12.04
CA GLN A 143 5.10 -27.51 -13.11
C GLN A 143 3.77 -28.05 -12.56
N THR A 144 3.83 -28.95 -11.57
CA THR A 144 2.64 -29.46 -10.87
C THR A 144 1.91 -28.34 -10.14
N ALA A 145 2.63 -27.48 -9.41
CA ALA A 145 2.05 -26.33 -8.74
C ALA A 145 1.39 -25.37 -9.75
N ILE A 146 2.10 -24.98 -10.81
CA ILE A 146 1.57 -24.13 -11.88
C ILE A 146 0.32 -24.77 -12.51
N GLY A 147 0.35 -26.07 -12.81
CA GLY A 147 -0.79 -26.79 -13.37
C GLY A 147 -2.00 -26.79 -12.46
N GLN A 148 -1.83 -26.95 -11.14
CA GLN A 148 -2.91 -26.86 -10.17
C GLN A 148 -3.48 -25.44 -10.04
N LEU A 149 -2.62 -24.42 -10.07
CA LEU A 149 -3.02 -23.02 -9.95
C LEU A 149 -3.66 -22.48 -11.25
N LYS A 150 -3.33 -23.02 -12.43
CA LYS A 150 -3.94 -22.63 -13.71
C LYS A 150 -5.39 -23.11 -13.88
N LYS A 151 -5.78 -24.20 -13.19
CA LYS A 151 -7.11 -24.80 -13.33
C LYS A 151 -8.23 -23.81 -13.01
N GLU A 152 -8.14 -23.16 -11.86
CA GLU A 152 -9.10 -22.17 -11.39
C GLU A 152 -8.38 -21.03 -10.67
N PRO A 153 -8.93 -19.80 -10.68
CA PRO A 153 -8.44 -18.72 -9.83
C PRO A 153 -8.38 -19.17 -8.36
N LYS A 154 -7.28 -18.91 -7.66
CA LYS A 154 -7.13 -19.27 -6.24
C LYS A 154 -6.70 -18.07 -5.42
N HIS A 155 -7.25 -17.96 -4.22
CA HIS A 155 -6.80 -16.97 -3.27
C HIS A 155 -5.38 -17.28 -2.80
N VAL A 156 -4.67 -16.27 -2.33
CA VAL A 156 -3.25 -16.38 -2.01
C VAL A 156 -2.94 -17.43 -0.92
N GLU A 157 -3.82 -17.65 0.06
CA GLU A 157 -3.59 -18.71 1.05
C GLU A 157 -3.71 -20.11 0.44
N ASP A 158 -4.65 -20.35 -0.47
CA ASP A 158 -4.78 -21.64 -1.16
C ASP A 158 -3.55 -21.91 -2.04
N ALA A 159 -3.12 -20.88 -2.77
CA ALA A 159 -1.92 -20.96 -3.60
C ALA A 159 -0.67 -21.24 -2.76
N LYS A 160 -0.56 -20.59 -1.60
CA LYS A 160 0.50 -20.85 -0.61
C LYS A 160 0.45 -22.29 -0.12
N GLN A 161 -0.71 -22.80 0.28
CA GLN A 161 -0.84 -24.18 0.76
C GLN A 161 -0.40 -25.21 -0.27
N ILE A 162 -0.82 -25.07 -1.53
CA ILE A 162 -0.43 -25.96 -2.63
C ILE A 162 1.09 -25.96 -2.80
N CYS A 163 1.69 -24.77 -2.89
CA CYS A 163 3.12 -24.63 -3.11
C CYS A 163 3.95 -25.13 -1.91
N CYS A 164 3.52 -24.86 -0.67
CA CYS A 164 4.19 -25.36 0.53
C CYS A 164 4.16 -26.91 0.59
N LYS A 165 3.02 -27.54 0.24
CA LYS A 165 2.90 -29.02 0.18
C LYS A 165 3.87 -29.62 -0.84
N LEU A 166 4.01 -28.97 -1.99
CA LEU A 166 4.95 -29.37 -3.06
C LEU A 166 6.40 -28.92 -2.80
N LYS A 167 6.67 -28.26 -1.66
CA LYS A 167 7.99 -27.72 -1.27
C LYS A 167 8.60 -26.80 -2.33
N VAL A 168 7.79 -25.95 -2.96
CA VAL A 168 8.25 -24.90 -3.90
C VAL A 168 7.88 -23.52 -3.38
N CYS A 169 8.66 -22.49 -3.73
CA CYS A 169 8.46 -21.13 -3.23
C CYS A 169 7.16 -20.53 -3.80
N PRO A 170 6.13 -20.23 -2.98
CA PRO A 170 4.83 -19.80 -3.51
C PRO A 170 4.90 -18.47 -4.24
N TYR A 171 5.68 -17.51 -3.73
CA TYR A 171 5.85 -16.21 -4.37
C TYR A 171 6.50 -16.32 -5.76
N GLU A 172 7.58 -17.11 -5.89
CA GLU A 172 8.25 -17.25 -7.18
C GLU A 172 7.41 -18.06 -8.17
N VAL A 173 6.65 -19.07 -7.71
CA VAL A 173 5.65 -19.78 -8.54
C VAL A 173 4.57 -18.81 -9.02
N ALA A 174 4.04 -17.95 -8.14
CA ALA A 174 3.06 -16.93 -8.50
C ALA A 174 3.63 -15.95 -9.55
N CYS A 175 4.88 -15.49 -9.40
CA CYS A 175 5.54 -14.65 -10.40
C CYS A 175 5.71 -15.38 -11.74
N LEU A 176 6.09 -16.67 -11.75
CA LEU A 176 6.20 -17.45 -12.99
C LEU A 176 4.84 -17.59 -13.69
N LEU A 177 3.77 -17.82 -12.93
CA LEU A 177 2.41 -17.90 -13.46
C LEU A 177 1.89 -16.55 -13.97
N ALA A 178 2.27 -15.46 -13.29
CA ALA A 178 1.81 -14.12 -13.61
C ALA A 178 2.37 -13.58 -14.94
N LYS A 179 3.48 -14.13 -15.46
CA LYS A 179 4.01 -13.82 -16.80
C LYS A 179 2.99 -14.02 -17.92
N GLU A 180 2.14 -15.03 -17.77
CA GLU A 180 1.13 -15.41 -18.77
C GLU A 180 -0.30 -15.09 -18.29
N ALA A 181 -0.43 -14.41 -17.15
CA ALA A 181 -1.72 -14.15 -16.54
C ALA A 181 -2.43 -12.96 -17.20
N GLN A 182 -3.74 -13.10 -17.37
CA GLN A 182 -4.60 -12.02 -17.83
C GLN A 182 -5.03 -11.13 -16.66
N VAL A 183 -5.05 -11.68 -15.43
CA VAL A 183 -5.36 -10.93 -14.22
C VAL A 183 -4.36 -11.21 -13.10
N VAL A 184 -3.81 -10.16 -12.52
CA VAL A 184 -3.01 -10.21 -11.29
C VAL A 184 -3.72 -9.38 -10.22
N ILE A 185 -4.08 -10.00 -9.11
CA ILE A 185 -4.65 -9.33 -7.94
C ILE A 185 -3.51 -9.02 -6.99
N ALA A 186 -3.38 -7.77 -6.55
CA ALA A 186 -2.27 -7.35 -5.71
C ALA A 186 -2.62 -6.15 -4.80
N ASP A 187 -1.71 -5.83 -3.88
CA ASP A 187 -1.81 -4.59 -3.09
C ASP A 187 -1.28 -3.39 -3.87
N TYR A 188 -1.86 -2.20 -3.63
CA TYR A 188 -1.40 -0.90 -4.12
C TYR A 188 0.10 -0.68 -4.02
N TYR A 189 0.74 -1.13 -2.94
CA TYR A 189 2.18 -0.98 -2.73
C TYR A 189 3.03 -1.58 -3.85
N HIS A 190 2.53 -2.59 -4.57
CA HIS A 190 3.26 -3.16 -5.71
C HIS A 190 3.39 -2.19 -6.89
N PHE A 191 2.54 -1.18 -7.01
CA PHE A 191 2.58 -0.20 -8.10
C PHE A 191 2.92 1.22 -7.63
N LEU A 192 2.57 1.58 -6.40
CA LEU A 192 2.85 2.93 -5.88
C LEU A 192 4.31 3.14 -5.46
N GLN A 193 5.07 2.07 -5.20
CA GLN A 193 6.49 2.16 -4.85
C GLN A 193 7.35 1.76 -6.06
N PRO A 194 8.09 2.70 -6.70
CA PRO A 194 8.83 2.44 -7.93
C PRO A 194 9.77 1.23 -7.85
N GLY A 195 10.61 1.15 -6.81
CA GLY A 195 11.56 0.03 -6.67
C GLY A 195 10.89 -1.36 -6.58
N ILE A 196 9.72 -1.46 -5.94
CA ILE A 196 8.94 -2.71 -5.88
C ILE A 196 8.30 -3.00 -7.24
N ARG A 197 7.68 -1.98 -7.82
CA ARG A 197 7.00 -2.07 -9.11
C ARG A 197 7.94 -2.52 -10.21
N ASP A 198 9.08 -1.88 -10.36
CA ASP A 198 10.02 -2.14 -11.45
C ASP A 198 10.62 -3.55 -11.30
N THR A 199 10.90 -3.97 -10.06
CA THR A 199 11.31 -5.34 -9.75
C THR A 199 10.23 -6.37 -10.11
N LEU A 200 8.96 -6.07 -9.81
CA LEU A 200 7.85 -6.95 -10.12
C LEU A 200 7.63 -7.02 -11.63
N LEU A 201 7.50 -5.89 -12.32
CA LEU A 201 7.30 -5.81 -13.77
C LEU A 201 8.43 -6.52 -14.54
N LYS A 202 9.69 -6.31 -14.14
CA LYS A 202 10.84 -7.04 -14.70
C LYS A 202 10.72 -8.55 -14.51
N LYS A 203 10.22 -9.02 -13.36
CA LYS A 203 9.98 -10.45 -13.12
C LYS A 203 8.85 -11.01 -13.98
N LEU A 204 7.83 -10.18 -14.25
CA LEU A 204 6.67 -10.55 -15.06
C LEU A 204 6.90 -10.40 -16.56
N ASP A 205 8.02 -9.77 -16.96
CA ASP A 205 8.31 -9.45 -18.37
C ASP A 205 7.24 -8.53 -18.98
N LEU A 206 6.85 -7.51 -18.20
CA LEU A 206 5.81 -6.54 -18.56
C LEU A 206 6.35 -5.11 -18.48
N GLU A 207 5.83 -4.24 -19.34
CA GLU A 207 5.97 -2.80 -19.22
C GLU A 207 4.67 -2.18 -18.69
N LEU A 208 4.72 -0.93 -18.22
CA LEU A 208 3.53 -0.22 -17.74
C LEU A 208 2.44 -0.11 -18.82
N ASN A 209 2.83 0.06 -20.09
CA ASN A 209 1.90 0.16 -21.22
C ASN A 209 1.14 -1.15 -21.50
N ASN A 210 1.58 -2.28 -20.95
CA ASN A 210 0.91 -3.58 -21.03
C ASN A 210 -0.15 -3.75 -19.92
N CYS A 211 -0.13 -2.87 -18.91
CA CYS A 211 -0.94 -2.99 -17.71
C CYS A 211 -2.23 -2.19 -17.84
N ILE A 212 -3.35 -2.81 -17.47
CA ILE A 212 -4.63 -2.12 -17.18
C ILE A 212 -4.82 -2.20 -15.66
N ILE A 213 -4.89 -1.07 -14.98
CA ILE A 213 -4.98 -1.06 -13.51
C ILE A 213 -6.42 -0.77 -13.08
N ILE A 214 -6.97 -1.60 -12.21
CA ILE A 214 -8.22 -1.33 -11.49
C ILE A 214 -7.87 -1.12 -10.01
N MET A 215 -8.16 0.05 -9.47
CA MET A 215 -7.91 0.42 -8.09
C MET A 215 -9.22 0.43 -7.29
N ASP A 216 -9.40 -0.53 -6.39
CA ASP A 216 -10.61 -0.68 -5.57
C ASP A 216 -10.48 -0.08 -4.17
N GLU A 217 -11.45 0.71 -3.74
CA GLU A 217 -11.36 1.59 -2.57
C GLU A 217 -10.35 2.73 -2.74
N GLY A 218 -10.37 3.32 -3.94
CA GLY A 218 -9.52 4.44 -4.36
C GLY A 218 -9.54 5.68 -3.47
N HIS A 219 -10.55 5.86 -2.59
CA HIS A 219 -10.58 6.97 -1.63
C HIS A 219 -9.36 7.00 -0.69
N ASN A 220 -8.69 5.86 -0.50
CA ASN A 220 -7.49 5.74 0.33
C ASN A 220 -6.19 6.10 -0.41
N LEU A 221 -6.20 6.20 -1.74
CA LEU A 221 -4.99 6.46 -2.55
C LEU A 221 -4.27 7.74 -2.14
N PRO A 222 -4.93 8.89 -1.91
CA PRO A 222 -4.28 10.12 -1.48
C PRO A 222 -3.38 9.95 -0.25
N ALA A 223 -3.94 9.34 0.81
CA ALA A 223 -3.22 9.16 2.06
C ALA A 223 -2.07 8.14 1.90
N ARG A 224 -2.28 7.08 1.12
CA ARG A 224 -1.26 6.05 0.87
C ARG A 224 -0.09 6.59 0.04
N ALA A 225 -0.38 7.32 -1.03
CA ALA A 225 0.61 7.98 -1.88
C ALA A 225 1.48 8.97 -1.08
N ARG A 226 0.86 9.84 -0.26
CA ARG A 226 1.62 10.74 0.64
C ARG A 226 2.49 9.98 1.64
N LYS A 227 1.96 8.91 2.25
CA LYS A 227 2.70 8.10 3.23
C LYS A 227 3.93 7.44 2.63
N LEU A 228 3.85 7.03 1.36
CA LEU A 228 4.96 6.38 0.66
C LEU A 228 6.17 7.28 0.45
N LEU A 229 5.94 8.56 0.20
CA LEU A 229 6.99 9.56 0.01
C LEU A 229 7.39 10.28 1.31
N THR A 230 6.69 9.98 2.42
CA THR A 230 6.98 10.57 3.72
C THR A 230 8.03 9.75 4.47
N THR A 231 9.08 10.40 4.95
CA THR A 231 10.12 9.78 5.79
C THR A 231 10.24 10.48 7.14
N SER A 232 10.78 9.79 8.13
CA SER A 232 10.96 10.35 9.47
C SER A 232 12.13 9.73 10.22
N MET A 233 12.77 10.53 11.08
CA MET A 233 13.81 10.11 12.00
C MET A 233 13.44 10.51 13.42
N SER A 234 13.50 9.53 14.33
CA SER A 234 13.21 9.74 15.75
C SER A 234 14.47 9.67 16.61
N THR A 235 14.43 10.28 17.80
CA THR A 235 15.51 10.13 18.78
C THR A 235 15.70 8.68 19.22
N TYR A 236 14.64 7.86 19.23
CA TYR A 236 14.76 6.42 19.42
C TYR A 236 15.60 5.75 18.33
N MET A 237 15.41 6.13 17.07
CA MET A 237 16.21 5.60 15.95
C MET A 237 17.68 6.00 16.09
N LEU A 238 17.97 7.22 16.52
CA LEU A 238 19.34 7.67 16.84
C LEU A 238 19.94 6.87 17.99
N GLU A 239 19.20 6.65 19.09
CA GLU A 239 19.66 5.83 20.22
C GLU A 239 20.03 4.40 19.81
N GLN A 240 19.25 3.77 18.92
CA GLN A 240 19.62 2.45 18.41
C GLN A 240 20.81 2.52 17.45
N SER A 241 20.93 3.57 16.64
CA SER A 241 22.08 3.78 15.74
C SER A 241 23.39 3.99 16.51
N ILE A 242 23.35 4.67 17.67
CA ILE A 242 24.50 4.80 18.57
C ILE A 242 24.95 3.42 19.10
N LYS A 243 23.99 2.56 19.48
CA LYS A 243 24.31 1.20 19.93
C LYS A 243 24.87 0.34 18.81
N GLU A 244 24.38 0.52 17.59
CA GLU A 244 24.92 -0.11 16.39
C GLU A 244 26.37 0.31 16.16
N ALA A 245 26.64 1.61 16.09
CA ALA A 245 27.98 2.17 15.91
C ALA A 245 28.98 1.63 16.94
N LYS A 246 28.60 1.61 18.23
CA LYS A 246 29.45 1.05 19.31
C LYS A 246 29.69 -0.45 19.17
N ALA A 247 28.71 -1.20 18.66
CA ALA A 247 28.83 -2.66 18.49
C ALA A 247 29.81 -3.04 17.37
N VAL A 248 30.04 -2.14 16.41
CA VAL A 248 31.03 -2.29 15.34
C VAL A 248 32.30 -1.45 15.56
N GLU A 249 32.50 -0.94 16.78
CA GLU A 249 33.69 -0.16 17.17
C GLU A 249 33.86 1.18 16.42
N TYR A 250 32.80 1.69 15.79
CA TYR A 250 32.74 3.05 15.22
C TYR A 250 32.44 4.10 16.30
N PHE A 251 33.36 4.25 17.24
CA PHE A 251 33.17 5.09 18.43
C PHE A 251 33.04 6.58 18.10
N GLU A 252 33.81 7.09 17.13
CA GLU A 252 33.72 8.49 16.69
C GLU A 252 32.31 8.82 16.18
N THR A 253 31.76 7.99 15.29
CA THR A 253 30.38 8.17 14.80
C THR A 253 29.35 8.00 15.92
N ALA A 254 29.59 7.10 16.88
CA ALA A 254 28.71 6.95 18.03
C ALA A 254 28.68 8.22 18.90
N ASP A 255 29.81 8.91 19.06
CA ASP A 255 29.92 10.16 19.80
C ASP A 255 29.27 11.32 19.03
N GLN A 256 29.50 11.41 17.71
CA GLN A 256 28.81 12.36 16.83
C GLN A 256 27.28 12.22 16.90
N LEU A 257 26.75 10.99 16.83
CA LEU A 257 25.31 10.73 16.95
C LEU A 257 24.77 11.04 18.35
N THR A 258 25.59 10.83 19.40
CA THR A 258 25.24 11.17 20.78
C THR A 258 25.11 12.68 20.92
N GLU A 259 26.06 13.44 20.39
CA GLU A 259 26.02 14.90 20.38
C GLU A 259 24.81 15.43 19.59
N LEU A 260 24.55 14.86 18.40
CA LEU A 260 23.37 15.22 17.61
C LEU A 260 22.07 15.00 18.38
N LYS A 261 21.94 13.87 19.08
CA LYS A 261 20.80 13.58 19.93
C LYS A 261 20.65 14.63 21.05
N ASN A 262 21.75 15.02 21.70
CA ASN A 262 21.72 16.03 22.77
C ASN A 262 21.29 17.41 22.24
N GLN A 263 21.74 17.80 21.04
CA GLN A 263 21.29 19.02 20.39
C GLN A 263 19.80 18.96 20.02
N ILE A 264 19.30 17.82 19.55
CA ILE A 264 17.88 17.59 19.27
C ILE A 264 17.03 17.64 20.56
N ASP A 265 17.52 17.05 21.64
CA ASP A 265 16.85 17.09 22.95
C ASP A 265 16.79 18.54 23.48
N SER A 266 17.83 19.34 23.25
CA SER A 266 17.84 20.78 23.57
C SER A 266 16.83 21.56 22.73
N LEU A 267 16.65 21.18 21.46
CA LEU A 267 15.63 21.74 20.56
C LEU A 267 14.21 21.45 21.05
N ALA A 268 14.00 20.43 21.89
CA ALA A 268 12.69 20.11 22.45
C ALA A 268 12.09 21.24 23.30
N SER A 269 12.92 22.16 23.80
CA SER A 269 12.48 23.39 24.49
C SER A 269 11.64 24.31 23.59
N SER A 270 11.84 24.22 22.26
CA SER A 270 11.03 24.95 21.28
C SER A 270 9.61 24.39 21.09
N LEU A 271 9.31 23.23 21.68
CA LEU A 271 7.98 22.62 21.69
C LEU A 271 7.30 22.91 23.03
N SER A 272 6.16 23.61 22.99
CA SER A 272 5.38 23.88 24.20
C SER A 272 4.51 22.67 24.58
N LEU A 273 4.00 22.64 25.81
CA LEU A 273 3.05 21.61 26.25
C LEU A 273 1.76 21.61 25.39
N ASP A 274 1.36 22.76 24.89
CA ASP A 274 0.16 22.93 24.06
C ASP A 274 0.40 22.71 22.56
N LYS A 275 1.66 22.83 22.10
CA LYS A 275 2.06 22.61 20.69
C LYS A 275 3.20 21.60 20.61
N GLN A 276 2.80 20.34 20.46
CA GLN A 276 3.69 19.18 20.36
C GLN A 276 4.31 19.02 18.96
N GLU A 277 4.07 19.96 18.05
CA GLU A 277 4.68 20.00 16.72
C GLU A 277 4.93 21.44 16.26
N ARG A 278 5.99 21.63 15.46
CA ARG A 278 6.30 22.88 14.77
C ARG A 278 6.87 22.62 13.38
N LEU A 279 6.71 23.60 12.50
CA LEU A 279 7.47 23.64 11.26
C LEU A 279 8.96 23.81 11.57
N ILE A 280 9.78 23.15 10.77
CA ILE A 280 11.23 23.27 10.82
C ILE A 280 11.76 23.43 9.40
N THR A 281 12.77 24.25 9.21
CA THR A 281 13.40 24.45 7.91
C THR A 281 14.38 23.31 7.59
N LYS A 282 14.69 23.14 6.29
CA LYS A 282 15.75 22.22 5.84
C LYS A 282 17.08 22.54 6.53
N LYS A 283 17.44 23.83 6.59
CA LYS A 283 18.70 24.34 7.14
C LYS A 283 18.86 24.09 8.63
N GLU A 284 17.80 24.21 9.43
CA GLU A 284 17.89 24.01 10.88
C GLU A 284 18.46 22.63 11.25
N LEU A 285 17.90 21.53 10.71
CA LEU A 285 18.45 20.20 11.00
C LEU A 285 19.84 19.99 10.36
N MET A 286 20.05 20.51 9.14
CA MET A 286 21.35 20.39 8.47
C MET A 286 22.47 21.07 9.28
N GLN A 287 22.21 22.26 9.81
CA GLN A 287 23.17 23.01 10.65
C GLN A 287 23.46 22.30 11.97
N LEU A 288 22.47 21.66 12.61
CA LEU A 288 22.72 20.85 13.80
C LEU A 288 23.70 19.70 13.52
N ILE A 289 23.61 19.10 12.33
CA ILE A 289 24.52 18.03 11.92
C ILE A 289 25.89 18.62 11.54
N GLU A 290 25.93 19.65 10.70
CA GLU A 290 27.15 20.30 10.21
C GLU A 290 28.01 20.91 11.32
N ASN A 291 27.42 21.30 12.46
CA ASN A 291 28.16 21.74 13.64
C ASN A 291 28.97 20.61 14.31
N ILE A 292 28.69 19.35 13.96
CA ILE A 292 29.30 18.15 14.54
C ILE A 292 30.19 17.46 13.50
N VAL A 293 29.65 17.24 12.30
CA VAL A 293 30.26 16.47 11.22
C VAL A 293 29.61 16.83 9.88
N GLU A 294 30.36 16.74 8.78
CA GLU A 294 29.79 16.94 7.45
C GLU A 294 28.67 15.91 7.16
N ILE A 295 27.56 16.33 6.57
CA ILE A 295 26.38 15.47 6.37
C ILE A 295 26.72 14.27 5.48
N GLU A 296 27.51 14.49 4.44
CA GLU A 296 28.01 13.48 3.51
C GLU A 296 28.89 12.46 4.23
N GLU A 297 29.79 12.91 5.10
CA GLU A 297 30.66 12.06 5.93
C GLU A 297 29.82 11.20 6.88
N LEU A 298 28.92 11.82 7.66
CA LEU A 298 28.02 11.10 8.57
C LEU A 298 27.17 10.08 7.81
N SER A 299 26.64 10.46 6.64
CA SER A 299 25.84 9.56 5.80
C SER A 299 26.66 8.37 5.31
N GLY A 300 27.93 8.58 4.97
CA GLY A 300 28.88 7.53 4.60
C GLY A 300 29.13 6.56 5.76
N SER A 301 29.51 7.09 6.93
CA SER A 301 29.75 6.30 8.14
C SER A 301 28.52 5.49 8.56
N LEU A 302 27.33 6.09 8.52
CA LEU A 302 26.06 5.39 8.81
C LEU A 302 25.77 4.26 7.83
N ARG A 303 26.10 4.42 6.54
CA ARG A 303 25.95 3.35 5.53
C ARG A 303 26.95 2.23 5.77
N PHE A 304 28.18 2.55 6.11
CA PHE A 304 29.18 1.55 6.45
C PHE A 304 28.79 0.74 7.71
N ILE A 305 28.44 1.43 8.80
CA ILE A 305 27.91 0.80 10.02
C ILE A 305 26.70 -0.08 9.68
N ALA A 306 25.81 0.42 8.81
CA ALA A 306 24.67 -0.33 8.38
C ALA A 306 25.05 -1.62 7.65
N GLU A 307 26.04 -1.60 6.76
CA GLU A 307 26.52 -2.79 6.05
C GLU A 307 27.02 -3.86 7.02
N GLU A 308 27.90 -3.52 7.96
CA GLU A 308 28.42 -4.47 8.97
C GLU A 308 27.32 -4.99 9.93
N ILE A 309 26.42 -4.11 10.36
CA ILE A 309 25.29 -4.50 11.19
C ILE A 309 24.29 -5.36 10.40
N ILE A 310 24.09 -5.09 9.12
CA ILE A 310 23.23 -5.92 8.26
C ILE A 310 23.82 -7.33 8.12
N GLU A 311 25.14 -7.47 8.03
CA GLU A 311 25.80 -8.78 8.02
C GLU A 311 25.51 -9.61 9.28
N THR A 312 25.44 -8.96 10.46
CA THR A 312 25.27 -9.65 11.75
C THR A 312 23.83 -9.70 12.26
N LYS A 313 23.10 -8.58 12.22
CA LYS A 313 21.74 -8.37 12.77
C LYS A 313 20.66 -8.14 11.72
N LYS A 314 21.01 -8.03 10.42
CA LYS A 314 20.06 -8.00 9.28
C LYS A 314 19.00 -6.90 9.33
N ARG A 315 19.31 -5.83 10.05
CA ARG A 315 18.59 -4.57 10.06
C ARG A 315 19.49 -3.57 10.74
N SER A 316 19.59 -2.39 10.15
CA SER A 316 20.30 -1.28 10.76
C SER A 316 19.38 -0.07 10.94
N PHE A 317 19.33 0.45 12.15
CA PHE A 317 18.78 1.76 12.45
C PHE A 317 19.65 2.86 11.83
N ALA A 318 20.98 2.69 11.77
CA ALA A 318 21.89 3.60 11.08
C ALA A 318 21.52 3.76 9.59
N ASN A 319 21.12 2.68 8.91
CA ASN A 319 20.57 2.76 7.54
C ASN A 319 19.29 3.61 7.47
N GLY A 320 18.42 3.47 8.46
CA GLY A 320 17.20 4.28 8.56
C GLY A 320 17.51 5.77 8.66
N VAL A 321 18.51 6.12 9.46
CA VAL A 321 19.01 7.50 9.59
C VAL A 321 19.61 7.98 8.28
N ALA A 322 20.49 7.21 7.64
CA ALA A 322 21.10 7.57 6.36
C ALA A 322 20.07 7.83 5.25
N ASN A 323 19.08 6.94 5.10
CA ASN A 323 17.99 7.11 4.13
C ASN A 323 17.12 8.34 4.42
N PHE A 324 16.90 8.64 5.71
CA PHE A 324 16.19 9.85 6.10
C PHE A 324 16.99 11.11 5.76
N LEU A 325 18.30 11.14 6.04
CA LEU A 325 19.16 12.28 5.71
C LEU A 325 19.20 12.53 4.20
N GLU A 326 19.29 11.48 3.39
CA GLU A 326 19.20 11.57 1.93
C GLU A 326 17.85 12.18 1.50
N SER A 327 16.75 11.70 2.06
CA SER A 327 15.41 12.23 1.79
C SER A 327 15.25 13.68 2.25
N TRP A 328 15.82 14.05 3.41
CA TRP A 328 15.75 15.39 3.99
C TRP A 328 16.41 16.46 3.12
N LYS A 329 17.33 16.07 2.22
CA LYS A 329 17.92 16.97 1.22
C LYS A 329 16.97 17.32 0.08
N GLY A 330 15.81 16.67 -0.04
CA GLY A 330 14.82 16.91 -1.08
C GLY A 330 14.23 18.34 -1.11
N PRO A 331 13.40 18.66 -2.11
CA PRO A 331 12.82 20.00 -2.28
C PRO A 331 11.85 20.39 -1.16
N ASP A 332 11.62 21.68 -0.97
CA ASP A 332 10.52 22.20 -0.14
C ASP A 332 9.18 22.19 -0.89
N LYS A 333 9.19 22.31 -2.22
CA LYS A 333 7.98 22.23 -3.04
C LYS A 333 7.32 20.86 -2.86
N SER A 334 6.01 20.84 -2.58
CA SER A 334 5.21 19.62 -2.36
C SER A 334 5.50 18.82 -1.09
N PHE A 335 6.41 19.30 -0.22
CA PHE A 335 6.77 18.65 1.04
C PHE A 335 6.75 19.65 2.20
N VAL A 336 6.63 19.13 3.41
CA VAL A 336 6.76 19.91 4.64
C VAL A 336 7.65 19.20 5.64
N ARG A 337 8.46 19.98 6.35
CA ARG A 337 9.35 19.49 7.39
C ARG A 337 8.75 19.84 8.75
N ILE A 338 8.57 18.82 9.58
CA ILE A 338 7.92 18.95 10.89
C ILE A 338 8.83 18.36 11.96
N PHE A 339 9.04 19.12 13.03
CA PHE A 339 9.63 18.62 14.27
C PHE A 339 8.53 18.45 15.30
N SER A 340 8.48 17.28 15.95
CA SER A 340 7.35 16.91 16.81
C SER A 340 7.79 16.05 18.00
N ARG A 341 7.01 16.12 19.08
CA ARG A 341 7.10 15.21 20.23
C ARG A 341 5.96 14.20 20.13
N ILE A 342 6.31 12.91 20.07
CA ILE A 342 5.36 11.81 19.95
C ILE A 342 5.29 11.08 21.29
N PHE A 343 4.09 10.94 21.82
CA PHE A 343 3.82 10.17 23.05
C PHE A 343 3.57 8.71 22.69
N SER A 344 4.42 7.82 23.21
CA SER A 344 4.21 6.38 23.13
C SER A 344 3.83 5.82 24.50
N LYS A 345 3.36 4.57 24.56
CA LYS A 345 3.02 3.90 25.82
C LYS A 345 4.19 3.78 26.80
N SER A 346 5.43 3.83 26.32
CA SER A 346 6.64 3.71 27.15
C SER A 346 7.22 5.07 27.51
N LYS A 347 7.75 5.79 26.52
CA LYS A 347 8.41 7.09 26.69
C LYS A 347 8.09 7.99 25.50
N PRO A 348 7.90 9.31 25.71
CA PRO A 348 7.86 10.24 24.60
C PRO A 348 9.21 10.29 23.87
N TYR A 349 9.18 10.49 22.57
CA TYR A 349 10.38 10.68 21.74
C TYR A 349 10.17 11.86 20.79
N LEU A 350 11.28 12.42 20.29
CA LEU A 350 11.26 13.52 19.34
C LEU A 350 11.41 12.97 17.93
N ASN A 351 10.80 13.64 16.97
CA ASN A 351 10.69 13.13 15.61
C ASN A 351 10.73 14.26 14.58
N PHE A 352 11.67 14.15 13.65
CA PHE A 352 11.70 14.93 12.42
C PHE A 352 10.97 14.16 11.34
N SER A 353 10.07 14.82 10.62
CA SER A 353 9.34 14.25 9.49
C SER A 353 9.52 15.11 8.26
N TYR A 354 9.91 14.48 7.15
CA TYR A 354 9.82 15.04 5.81
C TYR A 354 8.55 14.48 5.17
N LYS A 355 7.45 15.23 5.28
CA LYS A 355 6.11 14.78 4.89
C LYS A 355 5.76 15.25 3.49
N CYS A 356 5.36 14.31 2.63
CA CYS A 356 4.80 14.63 1.33
C CYS A 356 3.39 15.19 1.47
N LEU A 357 3.13 16.34 0.87
CA LEU A 357 1.80 16.97 0.80
C LEU A 357 1.07 16.63 -0.50
N ASP A 358 1.82 16.39 -1.57
CA ASP A 358 1.31 16.19 -2.92
C ASP A 358 1.39 14.72 -3.35
N PRO A 359 0.27 13.97 -3.32
CA PRO A 359 0.28 12.57 -3.69
C PRO A 359 0.44 12.32 -5.20
N SER A 360 0.27 13.34 -6.05
CA SER A 360 0.44 13.19 -7.51
C SER A 360 1.85 12.71 -7.87
N LEU A 361 2.86 13.07 -7.07
CA LEU A 361 4.24 12.65 -7.27
C LEU A 361 4.41 11.12 -7.29
N ALA A 362 3.64 10.38 -6.49
CA ALA A 362 3.69 8.92 -6.46
C ALA A 362 2.89 8.27 -7.61
N MET A 363 1.95 9.02 -8.20
CA MET A 363 1.04 8.54 -9.23
C MET A 363 1.49 8.90 -10.64
N ASN A 364 2.28 9.96 -10.81
CA ASN A 364 2.61 10.58 -12.11
C ASN A 364 3.11 9.55 -13.15
N ASP A 365 4.06 8.71 -12.75
CA ASP A 365 4.60 7.67 -13.63
C ASP A 365 3.55 6.64 -14.05
N LEU A 366 2.63 6.27 -13.14
CA LEU A 366 1.54 5.36 -13.46
C LEU A 366 0.55 6.02 -14.42
N VAL A 367 0.09 7.23 -14.10
CA VAL A 367 -0.87 7.99 -14.92
C VAL A 367 -0.32 8.22 -16.33
N THR A 368 0.99 8.44 -16.46
CA THR A 368 1.59 8.72 -17.77
C THR A 368 1.80 7.45 -18.61
N ASN A 369 2.25 6.35 -18.00
CA ASN A 369 2.81 5.22 -18.74
C ASN A 369 1.92 3.97 -18.76
N VAL A 370 0.87 3.90 -17.94
CA VAL A 370 -0.06 2.76 -17.90
C VAL A 370 -1.12 2.89 -19.00
N HIS A 371 -1.55 1.76 -19.56
CA HIS A 371 -2.54 1.76 -20.65
C HIS A 371 -3.88 2.41 -20.27
N SER A 372 -4.38 2.09 -19.07
CA SER A 372 -5.60 2.65 -18.50
C SER A 372 -5.60 2.39 -17.00
N ILE A 373 -6.11 3.36 -16.23
CA ILE A 373 -6.32 3.25 -14.79
C ILE A 373 -7.78 3.53 -14.49
N ILE A 374 -8.42 2.58 -13.82
CA ILE A 374 -9.81 2.66 -13.37
C ILE A 374 -9.81 2.74 -11.85
N VAL A 375 -10.08 3.91 -11.29
CA VAL A 375 -10.20 4.12 -9.85
C VAL A 375 -11.68 4.08 -9.46
N MET A 376 -12.05 3.18 -8.55
CA MET A 376 -13.43 3.06 -8.10
C MET A 376 -13.54 3.01 -6.57
N SER A 377 -14.53 3.72 -6.01
CA SER A 377 -14.90 3.59 -4.60
C SER A 377 -16.28 4.17 -4.30
N GLY A 378 -16.92 3.69 -3.23
CA GLY A 378 -18.21 4.21 -2.77
C GLY A 378 -18.14 5.55 -2.03
N THR A 379 -16.94 6.10 -1.83
CA THR A 379 -16.72 7.39 -1.15
C THR A 379 -15.77 8.31 -1.94
N LEU A 380 -15.58 8.04 -3.24
CA LEU A 380 -14.74 8.86 -4.13
C LEU A 380 -15.50 10.09 -4.64
N THR A 381 -15.89 11.01 -3.77
CA THR A 381 -16.69 12.19 -4.15
C THR A 381 -16.16 13.47 -3.49
N PRO A 382 -16.15 14.62 -4.20
CA PRO A 382 -16.36 14.77 -5.65
C PRO A 382 -15.21 14.16 -6.47
N THR A 383 -15.52 13.55 -7.62
CA THR A 383 -14.51 12.86 -8.44
C THR A 383 -13.43 13.80 -9.01
N GLU A 384 -13.79 15.04 -9.35
CA GLU A 384 -12.87 16.09 -9.83
C GLU A 384 -11.75 16.39 -8.83
N MET A 385 -12.07 16.49 -7.53
CA MET A 385 -11.07 16.71 -6.47
C MET A 385 -10.00 15.60 -6.47
N TYR A 386 -10.42 14.34 -6.66
CA TYR A 386 -9.49 13.20 -6.69
C TYR A 386 -8.65 13.17 -7.96
N ARG A 387 -9.21 13.60 -9.10
CA ARG A 387 -8.46 13.74 -10.35
C ARG A 387 -7.30 14.71 -10.17
N ASP A 388 -7.59 15.91 -9.66
CA ASP A 388 -6.59 16.96 -9.49
C ASP A 388 -5.53 16.56 -8.44
N LEU A 389 -5.98 16.03 -7.30
CA LEU A 389 -5.10 15.67 -6.19
C LEU A 389 -4.16 14.50 -6.51
N LEU A 390 -4.60 13.54 -7.33
CA LEU A 390 -3.78 12.39 -7.76
C LEU A 390 -3.00 12.67 -9.06
N GLY A 391 -3.16 13.85 -9.66
CA GLY A 391 -2.45 14.24 -10.88
C GLY A 391 -2.94 13.56 -12.15
N PHE A 392 -4.22 13.18 -12.22
CA PHE A 392 -4.84 12.70 -13.45
C PHE A 392 -5.05 13.85 -14.44
N ASN A 393 -4.94 13.57 -15.73
CA ASN A 393 -5.11 14.58 -16.79
C ASN A 393 -6.60 14.91 -17.05
N GLU A 394 -6.86 16.01 -17.75
CA GLU A 394 -8.21 16.45 -18.13
C GLU A 394 -8.98 15.46 -19.03
N SER A 395 -8.27 14.60 -19.79
CA SER A 395 -8.90 13.54 -20.58
C SER A 395 -9.45 12.38 -19.75
N THR A 396 -9.20 12.39 -18.44
CA THR A 396 -9.68 11.37 -17.51
C THR A 396 -11.19 11.48 -17.35
N GLN A 397 -11.88 10.36 -17.60
CA GLN A 397 -13.32 10.27 -17.47
C GLN A 397 -13.70 10.30 -16.00
N LEU A 398 -14.78 11.02 -15.69
CA LEU A 398 -15.35 11.11 -14.35
C LEU A 398 -16.77 10.54 -14.37
N ALA A 399 -17.12 9.79 -13.33
CA ALA A 399 -18.42 9.15 -13.25
C ALA A 399 -18.91 9.09 -11.82
N GLU A 400 -20.18 9.43 -11.63
CA GLU A 400 -20.84 9.34 -10.34
C GLU A 400 -22.15 8.57 -10.49
N TYR A 401 -22.32 7.55 -9.65
CA TYR A 401 -23.48 6.67 -9.66
C TYR A 401 -24.28 6.83 -8.39
N ASP A 402 -25.61 6.86 -8.53
CA ASP A 402 -26.52 6.90 -7.39
C ASP A 402 -26.63 5.55 -6.68
N ASN A 403 -27.06 5.62 -5.42
CA ASN A 403 -27.39 4.42 -4.64
C ASN A 403 -28.57 3.68 -5.30
N PRO A 404 -28.43 2.40 -5.68
CA PRO A 404 -29.50 1.65 -6.34
C PRO A 404 -30.59 1.18 -5.37
N PHE A 405 -30.39 1.32 -4.05
CA PHE A 405 -31.34 0.88 -3.05
C PHE A 405 -32.41 1.95 -2.77
N PRO A 406 -33.67 1.53 -2.53
CA PRO A 406 -34.75 2.45 -2.18
C PRO A 406 -34.41 3.31 -0.95
N GLN A 407 -34.82 4.58 -0.96
CA GLN A 407 -34.49 5.52 0.11
C GLN A 407 -35.16 5.13 1.44
N GLU A 408 -36.35 4.54 1.38
CA GLU A 408 -37.11 4.05 2.53
C GLU A 408 -36.37 2.98 3.35
N ASN A 409 -35.38 2.29 2.77
CA ASN A 409 -34.54 1.32 3.49
C ASN A 409 -33.53 1.98 4.43
N LYS A 410 -33.37 3.31 4.36
CA LYS A 410 -32.36 4.05 5.12
C LYS A 410 -32.92 5.37 5.65
N LEU A 411 -33.14 5.43 6.96
CA LEU A 411 -33.47 6.66 7.66
C LEU A 411 -32.20 7.38 8.13
N ASN A 412 -31.99 8.63 7.70
CA ASN A 412 -30.93 9.50 8.22
C ASN A 412 -31.55 10.57 9.12
N LEU A 413 -31.13 10.64 10.39
CA LEU A 413 -31.57 11.65 11.34
C LEU A 413 -30.37 12.43 11.87
N ILE A 414 -30.58 13.72 12.13
CA ILE A 414 -29.60 14.59 12.79
C ILE A 414 -30.19 14.99 14.13
N VAL A 415 -29.44 14.80 15.22
CA VAL A 415 -29.82 15.26 16.57
C VAL A 415 -29.00 16.52 16.88
N PRO A 416 -29.55 17.73 16.70
CA PRO A 416 -28.80 18.99 16.84
C PRO A 416 -28.64 19.44 18.30
N LYS A 417 -28.40 18.50 19.24
CA LYS A 417 -28.28 18.78 20.68
C LYS A 417 -26.85 18.66 21.22
N THR A 418 -25.98 17.98 20.50
CA THR A 418 -24.62 17.64 20.95
C THR A 418 -23.58 18.11 19.94
N SER A 419 -22.35 18.37 20.40
CA SER A 419 -21.23 18.78 19.56
C SER A 419 -19.94 18.06 19.96
N THR A 420 -19.28 17.46 18.98
CA THR A 420 -17.96 16.81 19.15
C THR A 420 -16.79 17.73 18.80
N LYS A 421 -17.08 18.99 18.41
CA LYS A 421 -16.07 20.02 18.12
C LYS A 421 -15.15 20.20 19.33
N PHE A 422 -13.85 20.31 19.10
CA PHE A 422 -12.86 20.44 20.18
C PHE A 422 -13.20 21.55 21.18
N THR A 423 -13.61 22.73 20.69
CA THR A 423 -14.00 23.89 21.51
C THR A 423 -15.25 23.70 22.35
N ALA A 424 -16.09 22.70 22.04
CA ALA A 424 -17.33 22.40 22.76
C ALA A 424 -17.18 21.23 23.74
N ARG A 425 -16.02 20.54 23.74
CA ARG A 425 -15.76 19.40 24.60
C ARG A 425 -15.69 19.83 26.06
N SER A 426 -16.63 19.34 26.85
CA SER A 426 -16.73 19.57 28.29
C SER A 426 -17.36 18.36 28.95
N LYS A 427 -17.24 18.23 30.27
CA LYS A 427 -17.92 17.17 31.03
C LYS A 427 -19.42 17.12 30.71
N LYS A 428 -20.08 18.28 30.71
CA LYS A 428 -21.50 18.43 30.36
C LYS A 428 -21.80 17.94 28.94
N MET A 429 -20.96 18.29 27.97
CA MET A 429 -21.16 17.86 26.58
C MET A 429 -20.99 16.34 26.44
N TYR A 430 -20.03 15.74 27.14
CA TYR A 430 -19.86 14.29 27.14
C TYR A 430 -21.03 13.55 27.79
N GLU A 431 -21.57 14.08 28.90
CA GLU A 431 -22.77 13.54 29.54
C GLU A 431 -23.98 13.61 28.60
N GLN A 432 -24.16 14.72 27.87
CA GLN A 432 -25.21 14.86 26.88
C GLN A 432 -25.05 13.89 25.71
N ILE A 433 -23.84 13.71 25.18
CA ILE A 433 -23.55 12.73 24.13
C ILE A 433 -23.87 11.31 24.63
N ALA A 434 -23.44 10.96 25.84
CA ALA A 434 -23.71 9.64 26.42
C ALA A 434 -25.21 9.39 26.62
N GLN A 435 -25.96 10.39 27.09
CA GLN A 435 -27.41 10.31 27.24
C GLN A 435 -28.12 10.10 25.90
N GLU A 436 -27.82 10.90 24.88
CA GLU A 436 -28.44 10.76 23.56
C GLU A 436 -28.06 9.41 22.92
N CYS A 437 -26.81 8.96 23.05
CA CYS A 437 -26.39 7.63 22.60
C CYS A 437 -27.17 6.52 23.31
N ALA A 438 -27.34 6.59 24.63
CA ALA A 438 -28.09 5.61 25.40
C ALA A 438 -29.57 5.58 25.00
N ILE A 439 -30.18 6.75 24.79
CA ILE A 439 -31.56 6.85 24.28
C ILE A 439 -31.68 6.16 22.93
N ILE A 440 -30.78 6.44 21.99
CA ILE A 440 -30.81 5.83 20.65
C ILE A 440 -30.65 4.30 20.76
N VAL A 441 -29.64 3.82 21.47
CA VAL A 441 -29.36 2.37 21.59
C VAL A 441 -30.50 1.62 22.26
N ASN A 442 -31.17 2.22 23.25
CA ASN A 442 -32.29 1.57 23.95
C ASN A 442 -33.58 1.53 23.13
N ASN A 443 -33.75 2.42 22.14
CA ASN A 443 -34.97 2.52 21.34
C ASN A 443 -34.84 1.89 19.94
N VAL A 444 -33.62 1.77 19.41
CA VAL A 444 -33.39 1.18 18.09
C VAL A 444 -33.27 -0.34 18.21
N PRO A 445 -34.17 -1.13 17.59
CA PRO A 445 -34.07 -2.58 17.64
C PRO A 445 -32.86 -3.07 16.83
N GLY A 446 -32.16 -4.08 17.36
CA GLY A 446 -31.05 -4.75 16.69
C GLY A 446 -29.67 -4.27 17.12
N ASN A 447 -28.67 -4.52 16.26
CA ASN A 447 -27.27 -4.24 16.57
C ASN A 447 -26.94 -2.77 16.37
N CYS A 448 -26.48 -2.09 17.42
CA CYS A 448 -26.03 -0.71 17.36
C CYS A 448 -24.50 -0.62 17.32
N VAL A 449 -23.99 0.29 16.49
CA VAL A 449 -22.56 0.65 16.44
C VAL A 449 -22.45 2.16 16.54
N ILE A 450 -21.61 2.64 17.45
CA ILE A 450 -21.35 4.07 17.66
C ILE A 450 -19.92 4.38 17.24
N PHE A 451 -19.73 5.36 16.35
CA PHE A 451 -18.43 5.82 15.89
C PHE A 451 -18.08 7.17 16.55
N PHE A 452 -16.86 7.29 17.07
CA PHE A 452 -16.34 8.52 17.67
C PHE A 452 -15.18 9.08 16.82
N PRO A 453 -15.02 10.42 16.76
CA PRO A 453 -13.94 11.08 16.02
C PRO A 453 -12.57 10.99 16.70
#